data_AF-A0A388M4R9-F1
#
_entry.id   AF-A0A388M4R9-F1
#
_cell.length_a   1.000
_cell.length_b   1.000
_cell.length_c   1.000
_cell.angle_alpha   90.00
_cell.angle_beta   90.00
_cell.angle_gamma   90.00
#
_symmetry.space_group_name_H-M   'P 1'
#
loop_
_entity.id
_entity.type
_entity.pdbx_description
1 polymer ?
#
loop_
_entity_poly.entity_id
_entity_poly.type
_entity_poly.pdbx_seq_one_letter_code
_entity_poly.pdbx_strand_id
1 'polypeptide(L)'
;MRYQRVYPQGLPGKRALNVLPTGEHLCPLQPGIPWQDLLPKGAMNFWTGSQACPPNKYVLRVEVSPNGTMKVDGCPSHESLSYVPFPDTKTWNTSSKDLFQINKEVLAQLKEIPYGPSAQLPPDCESFLVQCGSATRQLFFRKTQRQASSPSPSLKASPQQYNILVLFIDAVSHRHFYRKLPLTAEVLFQMTKKSGFSLHEYFRYSLTGFNTDPNTLALYTGHLWDEGETSHRHEPLWEGLRRNGYVTAWMNDDCDDWSVSCMKRTTSYALSHELLAPFCHPEYYPAVGHPFGNFKGPYSIRRRCLFGHYVHHHAFAWVNHMVSLYHKKQPFAFFNAFIEGHEGSGEVLSTMDAELADFLKKASDSGLFEDTVLLLLSDHGNHMSLSYVYTENGRQEHESPFLFVSVPDSLAAAADVDDPSRTVGQNLERNEQVLVNAFDIHFFLKVLIQWQDRENLHGDAQGWWRQSLLSNKRANRTCEEAKVPDNFCWCHHPNSMPT
;
A
#
# COMPACT_ATOMS: atom_id res chain seq x y z
N MET A 1 -36.18 -0.92 -11.62
CA MET A 1 -34.83 -0.36 -11.86
C MET A 1 -34.02 -1.41 -12.60
N ARG A 2 -33.53 -1.13 -13.82
CA ARG A 2 -32.57 -2.03 -14.48
C ARG A 2 -31.23 -1.85 -13.78
N TYR A 3 -30.73 -2.91 -13.16
CA TYR A 3 -29.40 -2.94 -12.57
C TYR A 3 -28.37 -2.62 -13.68
N GLN A 4 -27.68 -1.47 -13.57
CA GLN A 4 -26.76 -0.95 -14.60
C GLN A 4 -25.28 -1.01 -14.18
N ARG A 5 -24.92 -1.80 -13.16
CA ARG A 5 -23.51 -1.97 -12.82
C ARG A 5 -22.93 -3.12 -13.65
N VAL A 6 -22.33 -2.76 -14.78
CA VAL A 6 -21.64 -3.68 -15.69
C VAL A 6 -20.14 -3.69 -15.35
N TYR A 7 -19.54 -4.87 -15.31
CA TYR A 7 -18.11 -5.06 -15.10
C TYR A 7 -17.34 -4.74 -16.41
N PRO A 8 -16.22 -3.98 -16.38
CA PRO A 8 -15.72 -3.08 -15.34
C PRO A 8 -15.95 -1.60 -15.73
N GLN A 9 -16.88 -0.95 -15.05
CA GLN A 9 -17.01 0.51 -15.01
C GLN A 9 -16.00 1.08 -14.00
N GLY A 10 -15.26 2.11 -14.41
CA GLY A 10 -14.30 2.82 -13.56
C GLY A 10 -14.81 4.19 -13.14
N LEU A 11 -13.88 5.15 -13.05
CA LEU A 11 -14.20 6.55 -12.78
C LEU A 11 -15.18 7.09 -13.85
N PRO A 12 -16.03 8.07 -13.53
CA PRO A 12 -17.01 8.61 -14.47
C PRO A 12 -16.41 8.95 -15.84
N GLY A 13 -16.94 8.32 -16.90
CA GLY A 13 -16.46 8.46 -18.28
C GLY A 13 -15.46 7.39 -18.74
N LYS A 14 -14.89 6.60 -17.81
CA LYS A 14 -13.99 5.48 -18.12
C LYS A 14 -14.68 4.13 -17.98
N ARG A 15 -14.30 3.20 -18.85
CA ARG A 15 -14.74 1.79 -18.84
C ARG A 15 -13.66 0.94 -19.48
N ALA A 16 -13.63 -0.35 -19.16
CA ALA A 16 -12.77 -1.25 -19.91
C ALA A 16 -13.22 -1.35 -21.38
N LEU A 17 -12.24 -1.36 -22.27
CA LEU A 17 -12.42 -1.49 -23.72
C LEU A 17 -11.93 -2.86 -24.16
N ASN A 18 -12.55 -3.46 -25.18
CA ASN A 18 -12.01 -4.66 -25.84
C ASN A 18 -11.19 -4.33 -27.10
N VAL A 19 -11.28 -3.10 -27.59
CA VAL A 19 -10.54 -2.58 -28.75
C VAL A 19 -10.15 -1.14 -28.42
N LEU A 20 -8.88 -0.79 -28.63
CA LEU A 20 -8.40 0.58 -28.46
C LEU A 20 -8.95 1.49 -29.55
N PRO A 21 -8.97 2.83 -29.35
CA PRO A 21 -9.33 3.79 -30.40
C PRO A 21 -8.48 3.66 -31.67
N THR A 22 -7.27 3.11 -31.56
CA THR A 22 -6.35 2.81 -32.67
C THR A 22 -6.78 1.59 -33.50
N GLY A 23 -7.78 0.82 -33.07
CA GLY A 23 -8.23 -0.42 -33.70
C GLY A 23 -7.50 -1.67 -33.22
N GLU A 24 -6.51 -1.53 -32.32
CA GLU A 24 -5.81 -2.68 -31.74
C GLU A 24 -6.72 -3.48 -30.80
N HIS A 25 -6.74 -4.80 -30.96
CA HIS A 25 -7.51 -5.69 -30.11
C HIS A 25 -6.81 -5.91 -28.76
N LEU A 26 -7.58 -5.82 -27.68
CA LEU A 26 -7.15 -6.08 -26.32
C LEU A 26 -7.56 -7.51 -25.91
N CYS A 27 -6.96 -8.02 -24.83
CA CYS A 27 -7.50 -9.20 -24.17
C CYS A 27 -8.99 -8.98 -23.84
N PRO A 28 -9.88 -9.92 -24.20
CA PRO A 28 -11.29 -9.79 -23.91
C PRO A 28 -11.52 -9.95 -22.41
N LEU A 29 -12.30 -9.03 -21.82
CA LEU A 29 -12.84 -9.22 -20.47
C LEU A 29 -14.22 -9.87 -20.60
N GLN A 30 -14.42 -10.99 -19.92
CA GLN A 30 -15.74 -11.61 -19.87
C GLN A 30 -16.65 -10.81 -18.93
N PRO A 31 -17.83 -10.37 -19.39
CA PRO A 31 -18.76 -9.64 -18.53
C PRO A 31 -19.39 -10.58 -17.50
N GLY A 32 -19.06 -10.37 -16.23
CA GLY A 32 -19.70 -11.00 -15.09
C GLY A 32 -20.88 -10.20 -14.52
N ILE A 33 -21.78 -10.86 -13.78
CA ILE A 33 -22.83 -10.18 -12.98
C ILE A 33 -22.33 -10.09 -11.53
N PRO A 34 -21.87 -8.93 -11.05
CA PRO A 34 -21.34 -8.79 -9.69
C PRO A 34 -22.49 -8.79 -8.68
N TRP A 35 -23.03 -9.97 -8.36
CA TRP A 35 -24.21 -10.12 -7.50
C TRP A 35 -23.97 -9.57 -6.09
N GLN A 36 -22.73 -9.53 -5.62
CA GLN A 36 -22.34 -8.94 -4.34
C GLN A 36 -22.70 -7.47 -4.23
N ASP A 37 -22.74 -6.75 -5.34
CA ASP A 37 -23.12 -5.34 -5.38
C ASP A 37 -24.62 -5.14 -5.08
N LEU A 38 -25.43 -6.20 -5.16
CA LEU A 38 -26.85 -6.17 -4.77
C LEU A 38 -27.01 -6.20 -3.25
N LEU A 39 -25.98 -6.62 -2.52
CA LEU A 39 -26.03 -6.69 -1.06
C LEU A 39 -25.84 -5.28 -0.47
N PRO A 40 -26.67 -4.88 0.51
CA PRO A 40 -26.46 -3.63 1.20
C PRO A 40 -25.15 -3.64 2.00
N LYS A 41 -24.60 -2.45 2.29
CA LYS A 41 -23.43 -2.30 3.16
C LYS A 41 -23.70 -2.99 4.51
N GLY A 42 -22.76 -3.80 4.97
CA GLY A 42 -22.86 -4.56 6.21
C GLY A 42 -23.63 -5.88 6.11
N ALA A 43 -24.12 -6.28 4.93
CA ALA A 43 -24.90 -7.52 4.78
C ALA A 43 -24.12 -8.77 5.20
N MET A 44 -22.80 -8.79 5.01
CA MET A 44 -21.96 -9.94 5.31
C MET A 44 -21.43 -9.95 6.76
N ASN A 45 -21.59 -8.84 7.49
CA ASN A 45 -21.07 -8.71 8.86
C ASN A 45 -22.07 -8.09 9.86
N PHE A 46 -23.36 -8.00 9.54
CA PHE A 46 -24.39 -7.39 10.41
C PHE A 46 -24.44 -7.98 11.83
N TRP A 47 -24.09 -9.26 11.96
CA TRP A 47 -24.07 -10.02 13.21
C TRP A 47 -22.78 -9.82 14.03
N THR A 48 -21.80 -9.07 13.50
CA THR A 48 -20.50 -8.84 14.16
C THR A 48 -20.50 -7.67 15.14
N GLY A 49 -21.63 -6.95 15.25
CA GLY A 49 -21.82 -5.80 16.13
C GLY A 49 -21.42 -4.48 15.46
N SER A 50 -21.21 -3.45 16.29
CA SER A 50 -20.83 -2.11 15.82
C SER A 50 -19.57 -2.15 14.96
N GLN A 51 -19.55 -1.33 13.90
CA GLN A 51 -18.35 -1.12 13.09
C GLN A 51 -17.53 0.10 13.54
N ALA A 52 -17.93 0.80 14.61
CA ALA A 52 -17.24 1.96 15.16
C ALA A 52 -16.28 1.61 16.31
N CYS A 53 -15.05 2.14 16.27
CA CYS A 53 -14.14 2.03 17.40
C CYS A 53 -14.57 2.94 18.56
N PRO A 54 -14.47 2.47 19.82
CA PRO A 54 -14.81 3.29 20.97
C PRO A 54 -13.78 4.42 21.11
N PRO A 55 -14.19 5.70 21.20
CA PRO A 55 -13.24 6.79 21.32
C PRO A 55 -12.58 6.80 22.70
N ASN A 56 -11.40 7.40 22.77
CA ASN A 56 -10.76 7.72 24.06
C ASN A 56 -11.59 8.71 24.87
N LYS A 57 -11.59 8.54 26.20
CA LYS A 57 -12.30 9.46 27.13
C LYS A 57 -11.68 10.86 27.14
N TYR A 58 -10.36 10.95 27.05
CA TYR A 58 -9.62 12.21 27.06
C TYR A 58 -8.87 12.38 25.73
N VAL A 59 -8.64 13.64 25.35
CA VAL A 59 -7.80 14.00 24.19
C VAL A 59 -6.49 14.54 24.73
N LEU A 60 -5.40 13.81 24.51
CA LEU A 60 -4.07 14.20 24.95
C LEU A 60 -3.38 15.02 23.86
N ARG A 61 -2.56 15.98 24.28
CA ARG A 61 -1.64 16.70 23.42
C ARG A 61 -0.24 16.46 23.93
N VAL A 62 0.64 16.05 23.02
CA VAL A 62 2.03 15.75 23.37
C VAL A 62 2.95 16.57 22.51
N GLU A 63 3.87 17.27 23.17
CA GLU A 63 4.98 17.95 22.54
C GLU A 63 6.28 17.24 22.95
N VAL A 64 7.12 16.95 21.96
CA VAL A 64 8.44 16.36 22.19
C VAL A 64 9.49 17.34 21.71
N SER A 65 10.35 17.80 22.61
CA SER A 65 11.48 18.65 22.27
C SER A 65 12.56 17.87 21.50
N PRO A 66 13.51 18.54 20.82
CA PRO A 66 14.57 17.86 20.07
C PRO A 66 15.42 16.89 20.90
N ASN A 67 15.68 17.22 22.18
CA ASN A 67 16.40 16.38 23.14
C ASN A 67 15.54 15.23 23.73
N GLY A 68 14.30 15.06 23.27
CA GLY A 68 13.41 13.96 23.65
C GLY A 68 12.59 14.20 24.92
N THR A 69 12.62 15.39 25.52
CA THR A 69 11.76 15.72 26.67
C THR A 69 10.31 15.84 26.22
N MET A 70 9.41 15.18 26.94
CA MET A 70 7.98 15.17 26.66
C MET A 70 7.24 16.15 27.55
N LYS A 71 6.29 16.88 26.96
CA LYS A 71 5.23 17.58 27.68
C LYS A 71 3.89 17.01 27.26
N VAL A 72 3.09 16.56 28.23
CA VAL A 72 1.76 16.00 28.01
C VAL A 72 0.71 16.89 28.67
N ASP A 73 -0.25 17.33 27.87
CA ASP A 73 -1.42 18.10 28.29
C ASP A 73 -2.72 17.32 28.03
N GLY A 74 -3.79 17.62 28.76
CA GLY A 74 -5.12 17.03 28.56
C GLY A 74 -5.46 15.83 29.45
N CYS A 75 -4.51 15.34 30.26
CA CYS A 75 -4.79 14.34 31.29
C CYS A 75 -5.19 15.03 32.61
N PRO A 76 -6.37 14.73 33.21
CA PRO A 76 -6.78 15.32 34.49
C PRO A 76 -5.81 14.97 35.63
N SER A 77 -5.63 15.89 36.58
CA SER A 77 -4.67 15.73 37.69
C SER A 77 -4.96 14.57 38.65
N HIS A 78 -6.16 13.99 38.60
CA HIS A 78 -6.54 12.83 39.42
C HIS A 78 -6.29 11.48 38.71
N GLU A 79 -5.96 11.50 37.41
CA GLU A 79 -5.65 10.30 36.63
C GLU A 79 -4.14 10.04 36.68
N SER A 80 -3.74 8.77 36.69
CA SER A 80 -2.33 8.40 36.53
C SER A 80 -1.88 8.66 35.09
N LEU A 81 -0.68 9.19 34.92
CA LEU A 81 -0.10 9.43 33.59
C LEU A 81 1.18 8.60 33.42
N SER A 82 1.28 7.90 32.30
CA SER A 82 2.44 7.08 31.95
C SER A 82 2.67 7.07 30.44
N TYR A 83 3.83 6.56 30.03
CA TYR A 83 4.17 6.39 28.63
C TYR A 83 4.93 5.09 28.38
N VAL A 84 4.82 4.57 27.16
CA VAL A 84 5.47 3.33 26.70
C VAL A 84 6.17 3.63 25.37
N PRO A 85 7.51 3.78 25.35
CA PRO A 85 8.27 3.84 24.12
C PRO A 85 8.16 2.52 23.35
N PHE A 86 7.86 2.56 22.04
CA PHE A 86 7.99 1.37 21.19
C PHE A 86 9.43 1.21 20.71
N PRO A 87 9.93 -0.03 20.57
CA PRO A 87 11.28 -0.28 20.07
C PRO A 87 11.43 0.05 18.58
N ASP A 88 12.64 0.47 18.18
CA ASP A 88 13.05 0.50 16.77
C ASP A 88 13.40 -0.94 16.34
N THR A 89 12.56 -1.51 15.47
CA THR A 89 12.70 -2.90 15.02
C THR A 89 13.67 -3.06 13.84
N LYS A 90 14.13 -1.98 13.20
CA LYS A 90 14.86 -2.07 11.92
C LYS A 90 16.15 -2.87 11.97
N THR A 91 16.84 -2.84 13.10
CA THR A 91 18.15 -3.48 13.31
C THR A 91 18.03 -4.91 13.83
N TRP A 92 16.80 -5.40 14.05
CA TRP A 92 16.57 -6.75 14.53
C TRP A 92 16.90 -7.77 13.43
N ASN A 93 17.41 -8.92 13.84
CA ASN A 93 17.74 -10.01 12.93
C ASN A 93 16.48 -10.76 12.45
N THR A 94 16.65 -11.58 11.41
CA THR A 94 15.57 -12.37 10.79
C THR A 94 14.81 -13.22 11.81
N SER A 95 15.47 -13.86 12.78
CA SER A 95 14.78 -14.70 13.78
C SER A 95 13.92 -13.90 14.75
N SER A 96 14.35 -12.69 15.13
CA SER A 96 13.56 -11.81 16.01
C SER A 96 12.36 -11.21 15.27
N LYS A 97 12.43 -11.16 13.94
CA LYS A 97 11.40 -10.62 13.06
C LYS A 97 10.51 -11.68 12.43
N ASP A 98 10.74 -12.95 12.74
CA ASP A 98 9.95 -14.04 12.18
C ASP A 98 8.48 -13.92 12.60
N LEU A 99 7.60 -14.44 11.75
CA LEU A 99 6.16 -14.42 11.99
C LEU A 99 5.86 -15.09 13.34
N PHE A 100 4.99 -14.48 14.15
CA PHE A 100 4.67 -14.90 15.54
C PHE A 100 5.82 -14.80 16.56
N GLN A 101 7.03 -14.42 16.15
CA GLN A 101 8.13 -14.13 17.07
C GLN A 101 8.26 -12.62 17.30
N ILE A 102 8.13 -11.81 16.25
CA ILE A 102 8.25 -10.35 16.32
C ILE A 102 7.34 -9.73 17.38
N ASN A 103 6.10 -10.20 17.50
CA ASN A 103 5.18 -9.69 18.50
C ASN A 103 5.69 -9.98 19.92
N LYS A 104 6.25 -11.17 20.19
CA LYS A 104 6.80 -11.53 21.50
C LYS A 104 8.00 -10.67 21.86
N GLU A 105 8.90 -10.44 20.90
CA GLU A 105 10.08 -9.59 21.08
C GLU A 105 9.68 -8.13 21.34
N VAL A 106 8.69 -7.61 20.61
CA VAL A 106 8.15 -6.26 20.86
C VAL A 106 7.56 -6.19 22.28
N LEU A 107 6.68 -7.13 22.64
CA LEU A 107 6.04 -7.14 23.95
C LEU A 107 7.04 -7.27 25.11
N ALA A 108 8.11 -8.05 24.93
CA ALA A 108 9.18 -8.18 25.92
C ALA A 108 9.94 -6.88 26.19
N GLN A 109 9.94 -5.95 25.23
CA GLN A 109 10.62 -4.65 25.35
C GLN A 109 9.70 -3.52 25.81
N LEU A 110 8.37 -3.71 25.77
CA LEU A 110 7.42 -2.70 26.25
C LEU A 110 7.54 -2.54 27.76
N LYS A 111 7.88 -1.33 28.19
CA LYS A 111 7.96 -0.95 29.61
C LYS A 111 7.16 0.31 29.83
N GLU A 112 6.16 0.21 30.70
CA GLU A 112 5.40 1.37 31.14
C GLU A 112 6.24 2.20 32.11
N ILE A 113 6.40 3.48 31.78
CA ILE A 113 7.20 4.44 32.54
C ILE A 113 6.23 5.48 33.13
N PRO A 114 6.19 5.66 34.46
CA PRO A 114 5.41 6.74 35.07
C PRO A 114 5.85 8.09 34.53
N TYR A 115 4.90 8.95 34.17
CA TYR A 115 5.20 10.28 33.70
C TYR A 115 5.59 11.19 34.87
N GLY A 116 6.64 11.97 34.66
CA GLY A 116 7.09 12.99 35.60
C GLY A 116 7.62 14.23 34.88
N PRO A 117 7.99 15.30 35.60
CA PRO A 117 8.48 16.56 35.01
C PRO A 117 9.71 16.41 34.11
N SER A 118 10.46 15.31 34.26
CA SER A 118 11.65 14.97 33.48
C SER A 118 11.43 13.78 32.54
N ALA A 119 10.18 13.52 32.11
CA ALA A 119 9.88 12.43 31.18
C ALA A 119 10.66 12.60 29.87
N GLN A 120 11.44 11.57 29.51
CA GLN A 120 12.32 11.59 28.36
C GLN A 120 12.15 10.31 27.55
N LEU A 121 12.06 10.47 26.23
CA LEU A 121 12.05 9.36 25.28
C LEU A 121 13.48 8.89 24.99
N PRO A 122 13.67 7.58 24.76
CA PRO A 122 14.93 7.07 24.22
C PRO A 122 15.31 7.79 22.92
N PRO A 123 16.62 8.02 22.65
CA PRO A 123 17.08 8.73 21.46
C PRO A 123 16.56 8.19 20.13
N ASP A 124 16.46 6.86 20.00
CA ASP A 124 16.04 6.18 18.76
C ASP A 124 14.54 5.88 18.71
N CYS A 125 13.77 6.30 19.72
CA CYS A 125 12.33 6.09 19.77
C CYS A 125 11.61 7.02 18.78
N GLU A 126 10.93 6.44 17.79
CA GLU A 126 10.13 7.17 16.80
C GLU A 126 8.62 7.11 17.08
N SER A 127 8.14 6.10 17.81
CA SER A 127 6.74 5.97 18.20
C SER A 127 6.61 5.58 19.68
N PHE A 128 5.60 6.10 20.35
CA PHE A 128 5.37 5.85 21.77
C PHE A 128 3.90 6.01 22.11
N LEU A 129 3.44 5.22 23.07
CA LEU A 129 2.09 5.31 23.63
C LEU A 129 2.10 6.21 24.86
N VAL A 130 1.09 7.07 25.01
CA VAL A 130 0.80 7.77 26.27
C VAL A 130 -0.52 7.28 26.83
N GLN A 131 -0.53 6.96 28.12
CA GLN A 131 -1.69 6.43 28.84
C GLN A 131 -2.11 7.38 29.96
N CYS A 132 -3.37 7.79 29.94
CA CYS A 132 -4.01 8.62 30.96
C CYS A 132 -5.13 7.82 31.63
N GLY A 133 -4.90 7.42 32.87
CA GLY A 133 -5.75 6.48 33.61
C GLY A 133 -5.88 5.15 32.88
N SER A 134 -6.98 4.44 33.14
CA SER A 134 -7.34 3.21 32.41
C SER A 134 -8.17 3.47 31.13
N ALA A 135 -8.65 4.71 30.96
CA ALA A 135 -9.68 5.05 29.97
C ALA A 135 -9.14 5.71 28.70
N THR A 136 -7.85 6.05 28.62
CA THR A 136 -7.28 6.72 27.46
C THR A 136 -5.87 6.25 27.16
N ARG A 137 -5.67 5.82 25.92
CA ARG A 137 -4.39 5.44 25.33
C ARG A 137 -4.29 6.10 23.97
N GLN A 138 -3.21 6.82 23.70
CA GLN A 138 -3.00 7.48 22.41
C GLN A 138 -1.57 7.28 21.92
N LEU A 139 -1.43 6.91 20.65
CA LEU A 139 -0.15 6.72 19.97
C LEU A 139 0.34 8.06 19.41
N PHE A 140 1.63 8.33 19.60
CA PHE A 140 2.30 9.53 19.10
C PHE A 140 3.59 9.16 18.38
N PHE A 141 4.01 10.07 17.49
CA PHE A 141 5.24 9.95 16.71
C PHE A 141 6.21 11.08 17.05
N ARG A 142 7.45 10.74 17.34
CA ARG A 142 8.52 11.73 17.54
C ARG A 142 8.98 12.24 16.18
N LYS A 143 9.22 13.55 16.09
CA LYS A 143 9.83 14.17 14.91
C LYS A 143 11.32 13.85 14.89
N THR A 144 11.68 12.73 14.26
CA THR A 144 13.07 12.30 14.08
C THR A 144 13.39 12.36 12.59
N GLN A 145 14.16 13.36 12.16
CA GLN A 145 14.68 13.40 10.79
C GLN A 145 15.96 12.57 10.71
N ARG A 146 15.97 11.59 9.81
CA ARG A 146 17.18 10.88 9.40
C ARG A 146 17.58 11.41 8.03
N GLN A 147 18.85 11.73 7.85
CA GLN A 147 19.36 12.09 6.53
C GLN A 147 19.40 10.85 5.64
N ALA A 148 19.03 11.01 4.37
CA ALA A 148 19.30 9.99 3.38
C ALA A 148 20.80 9.68 3.36
N SER A 149 21.15 8.42 3.03
CA SER A 149 22.56 8.11 2.76
C SER A 149 23.06 9.02 1.62
N SER A 150 24.27 9.56 1.75
CA SER A 150 24.90 10.28 0.63
C SER A 150 24.86 9.38 -0.61
N PRO A 151 24.45 9.89 -1.79
CA PRO A 151 24.51 9.12 -3.01
C PRO A 151 25.91 8.54 -3.20
N SER A 152 26.01 7.31 -3.72
CA SER A 152 27.32 6.76 -4.08
C SER A 152 28.09 7.76 -4.95
N PRO A 153 29.41 7.97 -4.75
CA PRO A 153 30.19 8.97 -5.50
C PRO A 153 30.13 8.82 -7.04
N SER A 154 29.75 7.64 -7.52
CA SER A 154 29.53 7.32 -8.93
C SER A 154 28.19 7.82 -9.50
N LEU A 155 27.23 8.20 -8.66
CA LEU A 155 25.91 8.69 -9.04
C LEU A 155 25.88 10.21 -8.88
N LYS A 156 25.87 10.94 -10.01
CA LYS A 156 25.60 12.38 -9.99
C LYS A 156 24.20 12.59 -9.40
N ALA A 157 24.06 13.49 -8.43
CA ALA A 157 22.75 13.88 -7.90
C ALA A 157 21.84 14.31 -9.08
N SER A 158 20.67 13.67 -9.20
CA SER A 158 19.75 13.95 -10.30
C SER A 158 19.13 15.35 -10.11
N PRO A 159 19.13 16.22 -11.13
CA PRO A 159 18.40 17.49 -11.07
C PRO A 159 16.87 17.32 -10.98
N GLN A 160 16.34 16.12 -11.28
CA GLN A 160 14.91 15.79 -11.17
C GLN A 160 14.73 14.44 -10.47
N GLN A 161 14.17 14.44 -9.26
CA GLN A 161 13.78 13.23 -8.52
C GLN A 161 12.30 13.36 -8.16
N TYR A 162 11.56 12.26 -8.27
CA TYR A 162 10.15 12.20 -7.95
C TYR A 162 9.98 11.47 -6.62
N ASN A 163 9.21 12.04 -5.70
CA ASN A 163 8.86 11.32 -4.49
C ASN A 163 7.95 10.12 -4.86
N ILE A 164 7.98 9.08 -4.04
CA ILE A 164 7.16 7.89 -4.24
C ILE A 164 6.30 7.67 -2.99
N LEU A 165 5.00 7.58 -3.18
CA LEU A 165 4.06 7.20 -2.13
C LEU A 165 3.27 5.98 -2.58
N VAL A 166 3.49 4.85 -1.91
CA VAL A 166 2.74 3.62 -2.14
C VAL A 166 1.73 3.43 -1.01
N LEU A 167 0.46 3.37 -1.38
CA LEU A 167 -0.66 2.96 -0.53
C LEU A 167 -1.15 1.60 -1.04
N PHE A 168 -0.71 0.55 -0.37
CA PHE A 168 -0.98 -0.83 -0.70
C PHE A 168 -2.10 -1.36 0.19
N ILE A 169 -3.22 -1.81 -0.39
CA ILE A 169 -4.38 -2.29 0.36
C ILE A 169 -4.66 -3.74 -0.01
N ASP A 170 -4.27 -4.67 0.85
CA ASP A 170 -4.52 -6.10 0.70
C ASP A 170 -5.95 -6.42 1.20
N ALA A 171 -6.80 -7.17 0.50
CA ALA A 171 -6.72 -7.74 -0.85
C ALA A 171 -8.01 -7.37 -1.60
N VAL A 172 -7.92 -6.36 -2.46
CA VAL A 172 -9.09 -5.66 -2.99
C VAL A 172 -9.08 -5.67 -4.52
N SER A 173 -10.17 -6.18 -5.08
CA SER A 173 -10.40 -6.14 -6.52
C SER A 173 -10.78 -4.74 -6.99
N HIS A 174 -10.60 -4.46 -8.29
CA HIS A 174 -11.10 -3.24 -8.94
C HIS A 174 -12.58 -2.99 -8.62
N ARG A 175 -13.40 -4.04 -8.67
CA ARG A 175 -14.83 -3.94 -8.36
C ARG A 175 -15.11 -3.73 -6.87
N HIS A 176 -14.39 -4.44 -6.01
CA HIS A 176 -14.54 -4.36 -4.55
C HIS A 176 -14.18 -2.97 -4.04
N PHE A 177 -13.18 -2.32 -4.65
CA PHE A 177 -12.84 -0.91 -4.42
C PHE A 177 -14.08 -0.02 -4.60
N TYR A 178 -14.73 -0.04 -5.77
CA TYR A 178 -15.95 0.76 -6.01
C TYR A 178 -17.15 0.36 -5.15
N ARG A 179 -17.18 -0.88 -4.67
CA ARG A 179 -18.25 -1.38 -3.79
C ARG A 179 -18.11 -0.85 -2.37
N LYS A 180 -16.89 -0.71 -1.84
CA LYS A 180 -16.65 -0.43 -0.42
C LYS A 180 -15.93 0.88 -0.13
N LEU A 181 -15.37 1.53 -1.14
CA LEU A 181 -14.67 2.81 -1.04
C LEU A 181 -15.30 3.92 -1.94
N PRO A 182 -16.62 4.15 -1.90
CA PRO A 182 -17.27 5.13 -2.78
C PRO A 182 -16.82 6.58 -2.54
N LEU A 183 -16.51 6.99 -1.30
CA LEU A 183 -16.02 8.36 -1.04
C LEU A 183 -14.63 8.55 -1.65
N THR A 184 -13.79 7.53 -1.53
CA THR A 184 -12.45 7.50 -2.14
C THR A 184 -12.54 7.57 -3.66
N ALA A 185 -13.43 6.78 -4.28
CA ALA A 185 -13.67 6.82 -5.72
C ALA A 185 -14.11 8.22 -6.21
N GLU A 186 -14.97 8.90 -5.45
CA GLU A 186 -15.38 10.27 -5.75
C GLU A 186 -14.21 11.25 -5.65
N VAL A 187 -13.36 11.14 -4.63
CA VAL A 187 -12.16 11.98 -4.51
C VAL A 187 -11.20 11.74 -5.66
N LEU A 188 -10.95 10.49 -6.05
CA LEU A 188 -10.14 10.15 -7.23
C LEU A 188 -10.73 10.76 -8.50
N PHE A 189 -12.06 10.74 -8.68
CA PHE A 189 -12.71 11.41 -9.79
C PHE A 189 -12.52 12.94 -9.76
N GLN A 190 -12.55 13.58 -8.59
CA GLN A 190 -12.27 15.01 -8.50
C GLN A 190 -10.79 15.32 -8.77
N MET A 191 -9.89 14.41 -8.41
CA MET A 191 -8.45 14.52 -8.71
C MET A 191 -8.17 14.52 -10.22
N THR A 192 -8.94 13.79 -11.04
CA THR A 192 -8.75 13.80 -12.52
C THR A 192 -9.05 15.16 -13.17
N LYS A 193 -9.71 16.07 -12.46
CA LYS A 193 -10.06 17.41 -12.95
C LYS A 193 -9.05 18.48 -12.54
N LYS A 194 -8.03 18.11 -11.76
CA LYS A 194 -6.99 19.02 -11.31
C LYS A 194 -5.80 18.99 -12.27
N SER A 195 -4.94 20.00 -12.12
CA SER A 195 -3.65 20.11 -12.81
C SER A 195 -2.50 19.86 -11.84
N GLY A 196 -1.29 19.66 -12.37
CA GLY A 196 -0.07 19.38 -11.62
C GLY A 196 0.28 17.90 -11.57
N PHE A 197 -0.68 17.04 -11.88
CA PHE A 197 -0.52 15.60 -11.98
C PHE A 197 -1.59 14.98 -12.90
N SER A 198 -1.29 13.80 -13.45
CA SER A 198 -2.26 12.96 -14.18
C SER A 198 -2.54 11.67 -13.42
N LEU A 199 -3.83 11.34 -13.27
CA LEU A 199 -4.30 10.13 -12.59
C LEU A 199 -4.80 9.08 -13.60
N HIS A 200 -4.24 7.88 -13.50
CA HIS A 200 -4.49 6.75 -14.39
C HIS A 200 -5.12 5.60 -13.63
N GLU A 201 -6.18 5.01 -14.19
CA GLU A 201 -6.91 3.86 -13.63
C GLU A 201 -6.71 2.65 -14.54
N TYR A 202 -6.16 1.56 -14.01
CA TYR A 202 -5.83 0.38 -14.82
C TYR A 202 -6.93 -0.68 -14.73
N PHE A 203 -7.55 -0.97 -15.87
CA PHE A 203 -8.65 -1.93 -16.01
C PHE A 203 -8.19 -3.37 -16.21
N ARG A 204 -6.93 -3.57 -16.60
CA ARG A 204 -6.31 -4.89 -16.80
C ARG A 204 -5.05 -5.09 -15.97
N TYR A 205 -5.06 -4.54 -14.76
CA TYR A 205 -4.07 -4.91 -13.77
C TYR A 205 -4.39 -6.30 -13.22
N SER A 206 -3.42 -7.20 -13.34
CA SER A 206 -3.54 -8.63 -13.05
C SER A 206 -2.53 -9.03 -11.98
N LEU A 207 -2.89 -10.04 -11.20
CA LEU A 207 -1.96 -10.71 -10.30
C LEU A 207 -0.89 -11.51 -11.07
N THR A 208 0.27 -11.76 -10.44
CA THR A 208 1.35 -12.66 -10.89
C THR A 208 1.34 -14.00 -10.15
N GLY A 209 0.61 -14.10 -9.03
CA GLY A 209 0.35 -15.36 -8.35
C GLY A 209 -0.85 -15.29 -7.40
N PHE A 210 -1.10 -16.38 -6.67
CA PHE A 210 -2.36 -16.57 -5.94
C PHE A 210 -2.60 -15.59 -4.79
N ASN A 211 -1.56 -15.29 -4.01
CA ASN A 211 -1.65 -14.52 -2.77
C ASN A 211 -0.57 -13.44 -2.71
N THR A 212 -0.43 -12.79 -1.56
CA THR A 212 0.49 -11.67 -1.35
C THR A 212 1.92 -11.96 -1.76
N ASP A 213 2.46 -13.11 -1.39
CA ASP A 213 3.87 -13.47 -1.56
C ASP A 213 4.40 -13.33 -3.02
N PRO A 214 3.87 -14.05 -4.03
CA PRO A 214 4.34 -13.94 -5.41
C PRO A 214 4.10 -12.55 -6.03
N ASN A 215 3.02 -11.88 -5.65
CA ASN A 215 2.66 -10.56 -6.18
C ASN A 215 3.61 -9.47 -5.66
N THR A 216 3.84 -9.45 -4.35
CA THR A 216 4.72 -8.49 -3.70
C THR A 216 6.20 -8.80 -3.96
N LEU A 217 6.59 -10.07 -4.10
CA LEU A 217 7.94 -10.43 -4.55
C LEU A 217 8.19 -9.85 -5.95
N ALA A 218 7.25 -10.02 -6.88
CA ALA A 218 7.35 -9.45 -8.23
C ALA A 218 7.41 -7.92 -8.17
N LEU A 219 6.56 -7.27 -7.38
CA LEU A 219 6.51 -5.82 -7.21
C LEU A 219 7.83 -5.23 -6.65
N TYR A 220 8.38 -5.83 -5.60
CA TYR A 220 9.50 -5.26 -4.87
C TYR A 220 10.86 -5.73 -5.37
N THR A 221 10.94 -6.86 -6.08
CA THR A 221 12.22 -7.40 -6.55
C THR A 221 12.30 -7.57 -8.07
N GLY A 222 11.16 -7.62 -8.78
CA GLY A 222 11.14 -7.87 -10.22
C GLY A 222 11.41 -9.33 -10.61
N HIS A 223 11.39 -10.25 -9.63
CA HIS A 223 11.68 -11.67 -9.84
C HIS A 223 10.41 -12.53 -9.74
N LEU A 224 10.43 -13.64 -10.46
CA LEU A 224 9.38 -14.64 -10.39
C LEU A 224 9.44 -15.37 -9.06
N TRP A 225 8.27 -15.75 -8.56
CA TRP A 225 8.18 -16.70 -7.46
C TRP A 225 8.70 -18.06 -7.93
N ASP A 226 9.67 -18.60 -7.21
CA ASP A 226 10.14 -19.98 -7.34
C ASP A 226 10.08 -20.56 -5.93
N GLU A 227 9.37 -21.68 -5.78
CA GLU A 227 9.23 -22.39 -4.49
C GLU A 227 10.56 -22.99 -4.02
N GLY A 228 11.58 -23.07 -4.89
CA GLY A 228 12.96 -23.38 -4.51
C GLY A 228 13.63 -22.22 -3.75
N GLU A 229 14.32 -22.53 -2.65
CA GLU A 229 14.95 -21.57 -1.71
C GLU A 229 15.88 -20.50 -2.35
N THR A 230 16.20 -20.59 -3.63
CA THR A 230 17.10 -19.69 -4.36
C THR A 230 16.50 -18.33 -4.73
N SER A 231 15.17 -18.17 -4.71
CA SER A 231 14.46 -16.92 -5.05
C SER A 231 14.38 -15.91 -3.90
N HIS A 232 14.56 -16.34 -2.64
CA HIS A 232 14.41 -15.50 -1.45
C HIS A 232 15.67 -14.69 -1.11
N ARG A 233 16.46 -14.21 -2.09
CA ARG A 233 17.66 -13.38 -1.81
C ARG A 233 17.83 -12.19 -2.73
N HIS A 234 16.81 -11.91 -3.55
CA HIS A 234 16.86 -10.76 -4.43
C HIS A 234 16.88 -9.45 -3.64
N GLU A 235 17.53 -8.46 -4.23
CA GLU A 235 17.60 -7.14 -3.62
C GLU A 235 16.28 -6.39 -3.88
N PRO A 236 15.60 -5.92 -2.83
CA PRO A 236 14.37 -5.17 -2.98
C PRO A 236 14.61 -3.69 -3.35
N LEU A 237 13.58 -3.03 -3.89
CA LEU A 237 13.64 -1.65 -4.39
C LEU A 237 14.19 -0.62 -3.38
N TRP A 238 13.96 -0.80 -2.07
CA TRP A 238 14.40 0.16 -1.06
C TRP A 238 15.93 0.25 -0.90
N GLU A 239 16.68 -0.79 -1.26
CA GLU A 239 18.14 -0.71 -1.33
C GLU A 239 18.59 0.23 -2.47
N GLY A 240 17.98 0.08 -3.64
CA GLY A 240 18.19 0.96 -4.79
C GLY A 240 17.82 2.41 -4.48
N LEU A 241 16.67 2.62 -3.83
CA LEU A 241 16.23 3.94 -3.36
C LEU A 241 17.23 4.58 -2.41
N ARG A 242 17.68 3.85 -1.39
CA ARG A 242 18.67 4.35 -0.41
C ARG A 242 19.97 4.77 -1.10
N ARG A 243 20.46 3.99 -2.06
CA ARG A 243 21.67 4.33 -2.84
C ARG A 243 21.51 5.57 -3.73
N ASN A 244 20.29 5.90 -4.10
CA ASN A 244 19.94 7.09 -4.90
C ASN A 244 19.49 8.29 -4.04
N GLY A 245 19.77 8.26 -2.73
CA GLY A 245 19.56 9.40 -1.85
C GLY A 245 18.10 9.61 -1.42
N TYR A 246 17.24 8.60 -1.53
CA TYR A 246 15.88 8.65 -1.00
C TYR A 246 15.86 8.35 0.49
N VAL A 247 15.00 9.06 1.23
CA VAL A 247 14.52 8.58 2.51
C VAL A 247 13.43 7.55 2.31
N THR A 248 13.70 6.34 2.78
CA THR A 248 12.84 5.17 2.66
C THR A 248 12.07 4.94 3.96
N ALA A 249 10.77 4.73 3.86
CA ALA A 249 9.95 4.38 5.01
C ALA A 249 9.03 3.21 4.68
N TRP A 250 8.84 2.30 5.64
CA TRP A 250 7.90 1.19 5.54
C TRP A 250 6.95 1.19 6.72
N MET A 251 5.66 0.98 6.48
CA MET A 251 4.66 0.75 7.52
C MET A 251 3.81 -0.45 7.12
N ASN A 252 3.62 -1.34 8.08
CA ASN A 252 2.75 -2.50 7.95
C ASN A 252 1.89 -2.63 9.19
N ASP A 253 0.57 -2.69 9.00
CA ASP A 253 -0.41 -2.57 10.07
C ASP A 253 -0.92 -3.92 10.61
N ASP A 254 -0.17 -5.01 10.43
CA ASP A 254 -0.53 -6.38 10.80
C ASP A 254 0.45 -7.06 11.78
N CYS A 255 1.51 -6.36 12.23
CA CYS A 255 2.61 -6.93 13.03
C CYS A 255 3.33 -8.10 12.31
N ASP A 256 3.57 -7.96 11.01
CA ASP A 256 4.49 -8.83 10.26
C ASP A 256 5.56 -8.01 9.52
N ASP A 257 6.77 -8.57 9.43
CA ASP A 257 7.80 -8.07 8.51
C ASP A 257 7.80 -8.96 7.27
N TRP A 258 7.04 -8.52 6.27
CA TRP A 258 6.93 -9.19 4.98
C TRP A 258 8.29 -9.54 4.37
N SER A 259 9.32 -8.69 4.53
CA SER A 259 10.63 -8.95 3.94
C SER A 259 11.31 -10.18 4.56
N VAL A 260 11.06 -10.42 5.84
CA VAL A 260 11.53 -11.60 6.55
C VAL A 260 10.66 -12.82 6.22
N SER A 261 9.34 -12.69 6.25
CA SER A 261 8.43 -13.81 6.01
C SER A 261 8.50 -14.33 4.57
N CYS A 262 8.51 -13.43 3.59
CA CYS A 262 8.51 -13.74 2.16
C CYS A 262 9.91 -13.83 1.53
N MET A 263 10.83 -12.91 1.85
CA MET A 263 12.17 -12.92 1.24
C MET A 263 13.26 -13.51 2.15
N LYS A 264 12.93 -14.07 3.33
CA LYS A 264 13.90 -14.71 4.24
C LYS A 264 15.17 -13.87 4.51
N ARG A 265 15.04 -12.54 4.43
CA ARG A 265 16.13 -11.58 4.52
C ARG A 265 15.68 -10.43 5.40
N THR A 266 16.53 -10.04 6.35
CA THR A 266 16.32 -8.75 7.02
C THR A 266 16.65 -7.66 6.03
N THR A 267 15.69 -6.84 5.64
CA THR A 267 15.93 -5.76 4.67
C THR A 267 15.70 -4.37 5.26
N SER A 268 15.16 -4.31 6.48
CA SER A 268 14.84 -3.07 7.19
C SER A 268 16.06 -2.21 7.52
N TYR A 269 17.28 -2.75 7.45
CA TYR A 269 18.50 -1.95 7.56
C TYR A 269 18.62 -0.92 6.42
N ALA A 270 18.01 -1.18 5.27
CA ALA A 270 17.99 -0.26 4.15
C ALA A 270 16.85 0.77 4.25
N LEU A 271 15.97 0.64 5.26
CA LEU A 271 14.94 1.61 5.57
C LEU A 271 15.47 2.72 6.48
N SER A 272 15.10 3.96 6.17
CA SER A 272 15.31 5.08 7.09
C SER A 272 14.33 4.99 8.26
N HIS A 273 13.08 4.62 8.00
CA HIS A 273 12.02 4.50 9.00
C HIS A 273 11.20 3.22 8.84
N GLU A 274 10.74 2.66 9.95
CA GLU A 274 9.87 1.47 9.98
C GLU A 274 8.82 1.66 11.07
N LEU A 275 7.54 1.45 10.74
CA LEU A 275 6.46 1.41 11.71
C LEU A 275 5.78 0.05 11.68
N LEU A 276 6.10 -0.77 12.68
CA LEU A 276 5.55 -2.11 12.87
C LEU A 276 5.16 -2.36 14.33
N ALA A 277 6.05 -2.01 15.27
CA ALA A 277 5.91 -2.35 16.69
C ALA A 277 4.57 -1.95 17.36
N PRO A 278 3.96 -0.77 17.10
CA PRO A 278 2.66 -0.43 17.70
C PRO A 278 1.54 -1.40 17.34
N PHE A 279 1.59 -1.98 16.13
CA PHE A 279 0.59 -2.93 15.64
C PHE A 279 0.74 -4.32 16.27
N CYS A 280 1.83 -4.59 16.99
CA CYS A 280 2.00 -5.80 17.79
C CYS A 280 1.30 -5.76 19.15
N HIS A 281 0.65 -4.64 19.49
CA HIS A 281 0.05 -4.45 20.81
C HIS A 281 -1.17 -5.37 21.03
N PRO A 282 -1.38 -5.96 22.24
CA PRO A 282 -2.40 -7.00 22.49
C PRO A 282 -3.87 -6.55 22.35
N GLU A 283 -4.09 -5.24 22.34
CA GLU A 283 -5.41 -4.66 22.04
C GLU A 283 -5.85 -5.04 20.62
N TYR A 284 -4.92 -5.01 19.67
CA TYR A 284 -5.14 -5.36 18.28
C TYR A 284 -4.66 -6.78 17.98
N TYR A 285 -3.38 -7.10 18.19
CA TYR A 285 -2.75 -8.39 17.89
C TYR A 285 -2.72 -9.31 19.12
N PRO A 286 -3.60 -10.32 19.25
CA PRO A 286 -3.70 -11.15 20.45
C PRO A 286 -2.38 -11.78 20.88
N ALA A 287 -2.01 -11.62 22.16
CA ALA A 287 -0.81 -12.25 22.72
C ALA A 287 -0.94 -13.76 22.96
N VAL A 288 -2.18 -14.28 22.98
CA VAL A 288 -2.51 -15.70 23.19
C VAL A 288 -3.52 -16.13 22.14
N GLY A 289 -3.39 -17.36 21.65
CA GLY A 289 -4.23 -17.92 20.60
C GLY A 289 -3.71 -17.63 19.21
N HIS A 290 -4.61 -17.61 18.22
CA HIS A 290 -4.28 -17.34 16.83
C HIS A 290 -4.47 -15.85 16.53
N PRO A 291 -3.39 -15.06 16.36
CA PRO A 291 -3.52 -13.60 16.21
C PRO A 291 -4.12 -13.18 14.88
N PHE A 292 -4.02 -14.03 13.85
CA PHE A 292 -4.63 -13.82 12.54
C PHE A 292 -6.03 -14.46 12.44
N GLY A 293 -6.77 -14.48 13.55
CA GLY A 293 -8.08 -15.11 13.63
C GLY A 293 -9.20 -14.22 13.09
N ASN A 294 -10.33 -14.84 12.72
CA ASN A 294 -11.47 -14.13 12.12
C ASN A 294 -12.14 -13.10 13.06
N PHE A 295 -11.96 -13.18 14.38
CA PHE A 295 -12.72 -12.38 15.34
C PHE A 295 -11.92 -11.36 16.14
N LYS A 296 -10.59 -11.39 16.03
CA LYS A 296 -9.69 -10.41 16.63
C LYS A 296 -8.35 -10.47 15.90
N GLY A 297 -7.73 -9.32 15.69
CA GLY A 297 -6.44 -9.19 15.03
C GLY A 297 -6.54 -8.77 13.57
N PRO A 298 -5.42 -8.85 12.83
CA PRO A 298 -5.30 -8.28 11.49
C PRO A 298 -6.25 -8.88 10.47
N TYR A 299 -6.67 -10.13 10.59
CA TYR A 299 -7.58 -10.76 9.61
C TYR A 299 -9.03 -10.82 10.10
N SER A 300 -9.36 -9.98 11.11
CA SER A 300 -10.70 -10.02 11.66
C SER A 300 -11.73 -9.47 10.69
N ILE A 301 -12.88 -10.14 10.62
CA ILE A 301 -14.12 -9.67 9.97
C ILE A 301 -14.86 -8.60 10.80
N ARG A 302 -14.37 -8.32 12.01
CA ARG A 302 -14.85 -7.23 12.87
C ARG A 302 -14.00 -6.00 12.61
N ARG A 303 -14.52 -4.83 12.99
CA ARG A 303 -13.73 -3.60 13.11
C ARG A 303 -12.42 -3.86 13.85
N ARG A 304 -11.34 -3.24 13.37
CA ARG A 304 -10.00 -3.36 13.96
C ARG A 304 -9.70 -2.05 14.64
N CYS A 305 -9.57 -2.11 15.96
CA CYS A 305 -9.36 -0.95 16.80
C CYS A 305 -8.05 -1.07 17.54
N LEU A 306 -7.38 0.06 17.67
CA LEU A 306 -6.16 0.20 18.45
C LEU A 306 -6.19 1.59 19.09
N PHE A 307 -6.01 1.67 20.40
CA PHE A 307 -5.88 2.93 21.14
C PHE A 307 -7.03 3.92 20.88
N GLY A 308 -8.25 3.42 20.83
CA GLY A 308 -9.47 4.20 20.66
C GLY A 308 -9.79 4.67 19.24
N HIS A 309 -9.01 4.24 18.25
CA HIS A 309 -9.21 4.56 16.83
C HIS A 309 -9.16 3.28 15.98
N TYR A 310 -9.54 3.38 14.70
CA TYR A 310 -9.26 2.32 13.74
C TYR A 310 -7.75 2.11 13.57
N VAL A 311 -7.33 0.94 13.12
CA VAL A 311 -5.90 0.65 12.90
C VAL A 311 -5.32 1.54 11.79
N HIS A 312 -5.97 1.63 10.62
CA HIS A 312 -5.55 2.55 9.54
C HIS A 312 -5.44 4.02 9.96
N HIS A 313 -6.15 4.47 11.00
CA HIS A 313 -6.01 5.85 11.51
C HIS A 313 -4.57 6.14 11.95
N HIS A 314 -3.96 5.21 12.68
CA HIS A 314 -2.58 5.33 13.14
C HIS A 314 -1.59 5.26 11.97
N ALA A 315 -1.87 4.39 10.99
CA ALA A 315 -1.10 4.31 9.76
C ALA A 315 -1.13 5.63 8.99
N PHE A 316 -2.32 6.20 8.70
CA PHE A 316 -2.43 7.49 8.02
C PHE A 316 -1.82 8.65 8.82
N ALA A 317 -1.96 8.64 10.16
CA ALA A 317 -1.30 9.63 11.02
C ALA A 317 0.23 9.56 10.87
N TRP A 318 0.79 8.36 10.78
CA TRP A 318 2.21 8.18 10.51
C TRP A 318 2.60 8.63 9.09
N VAL A 319 1.85 8.26 8.06
CA VAL A 319 2.12 8.72 6.68
C VAL A 319 2.16 10.25 6.61
N ASN A 320 1.15 10.92 7.20
CA ASN A 320 1.10 12.38 7.27
C ASN A 320 2.30 12.97 8.03
N HIS A 321 2.70 12.34 9.14
CA HIS A 321 3.90 12.73 9.87
C HIS A 321 5.15 12.64 8.99
N MET A 322 5.35 11.52 8.30
CA MET A 322 6.49 11.30 7.39
C MET A 322 6.51 12.31 6.23
N VAL A 323 5.38 12.53 5.57
CA VAL A 323 5.25 13.54 4.50
C VAL A 323 5.62 14.94 5.03
N SER A 324 5.13 15.32 6.21
CA SER A 324 5.44 16.64 6.81
C SER A 324 6.93 16.82 7.14
N LEU A 325 7.63 15.72 7.43
CA LEU A 325 9.06 15.75 7.74
C LEU A 325 9.92 15.96 6.51
N TYR A 326 9.48 15.52 5.32
CA TYR A 326 10.36 15.36 4.15
C TYR A 326 9.90 16.02 2.86
N HIS A 327 8.59 16.23 2.66
CA HIS A 327 8.09 16.90 1.45
C HIS A 327 8.73 18.28 1.28
N LYS A 328 9.17 18.58 0.05
CA LYS A 328 9.95 19.77 -0.34
C LYS A 328 11.30 19.97 0.38
N LYS A 329 11.77 18.99 1.16
CA LYS A 329 13.07 19.05 1.85
C LYS A 329 14.08 18.07 1.29
N GLN A 330 13.65 16.84 0.98
CA GLN A 330 14.48 15.81 0.37
C GLN A 330 13.62 14.73 -0.31
N PRO A 331 14.15 14.01 -1.31
CA PRO A 331 13.45 12.92 -1.96
C PRO A 331 13.05 11.82 -0.98
N PHE A 332 11.84 11.30 -1.12
CA PHE A 332 11.35 10.21 -0.28
C PHE A 332 10.62 9.12 -1.05
N ALA A 333 10.61 7.92 -0.48
CA ALA A 333 9.84 6.78 -0.95
C ALA A 333 9.22 6.05 0.24
N PHE A 334 7.90 6.16 0.38
CA PHE A 334 7.16 5.58 1.50
C PHE A 334 6.25 4.45 1.02
N PHE A 335 6.40 3.29 1.62
CA PHE A 335 5.64 2.07 1.34
C PHE A 335 4.74 1.78 2.54
N ASN A 336 3.43 1.79 2.31
CA ASN A 336 2.43 1.72 3.36
C ASN A 336 1.43 0.62 3.04
N ALA A 337 1.47 -0.46 3.80
CA ALA A 337 0.57 -1.59 3.68
C ALA A 337 -0.59 -1.48 4.68
N PHE A 338 -1.79 -1.74 4.19
CA PHE A 338 -3.05 -1.71 4.90
C PHE A 338 -3.76 -3.04 4.70
N ILE A 339 -4.17 -3.68 5.80
CA ILE A 339 -4.70 -5.05 5.77
C ILE A 339 -6.24 -5.08 5.78
N GLU A 340 -6.93 -3.94 5.72
CA GLU A 340 -8.40 -3.80 5.82
C GLU A 340 -9.23 -4.66 4.86
N GLY A 341 -8.69 -4.99 3.68
CA GLY A 341 -9.34 -5.86 2.70
C GLY A 341 -9.12 -7.36 2.96
N HIS A 342 -8.15 -7.72 3.80
CA HIS A 342 -7.74 -9.10 4.08
C HIS A 342 -8.66 -9.77 5.12
N GLU A 343 -9.92 -10.00 4.74
CA GLU A 343 -10.90 -10.72 5.56
C GLU A 343 -12.08 -11.27 4.73
N GLY A 344 -12.79 -12.27 5.24
CA GLY A 344 -13.78 -13.03 4.45
C GLY A 344 -15.15 -12.40 4.23
N SER A 345 -15.53 -11.32 4.93
CA SER A 345 -16.83 -10.66 4.76
C SER A 345 -16.83 -9.62 3.63
N GLY A 346 -15.66 -9.05 3.32
CA GLY A 346 -15.48 -7.93 2.39
C GLY A 346 -16.05 -6.59 2.91
N GLU A 347 -16.40 -6.49 4.19
CA GLU A 347 -17.07 -5.32 4.79
C GLU A 347 -16.12 -4.41 5.58
N VAL A 348 -15.02 -4.95 6.11
CA VAL A 348 -14.10 -4.18 6.98
C VAL A 348 -13.43 -3.06 6.20
N LEU A 349 -13.12 -3.28 4.92
CA LEU A 349 -12.63 -2.27 3.99
C LEU A 349 -13.43 -0.96 4.01
N SER A 350 -14.75 -1.03 4.23
CA SER A 350 -15.61 0.15 4.24
C SER A 350 -15.41 1.07 5.46
N THR A 351 -14.60 0.67 6.43
CA THR A 351 -14.24 1.48 7.61
C THR A 351 -13.18 2.52 7.27
N MET A 352 -12.31 2.29 6.28
CA MET A 352 -11.24 3.22 5.90
C MET A 352 -11.66 4.27 4.87
N ASP A 353 -12.81 4.12 4.22
CA ASP A 353 -13.23 4.94 3.06
C ASP A 353 -13.16 6.45 3.35
N ALA A 354 -13.69 6.88 4.50
CA ALA A 354 -13.73 8.29 4.84
C ALA A 354 -12.33 8.88 5.06
N GLU A 355 -11.42 8.13 5.71
CA GLU A 355 -10.09 8.61 6.04
C GLU A 355 -9.14 8.55 4.84
N LEU A 356 -9.23 7.49 4.02
CA LEU A 356 -8.50 7.42 2.75
C LEU A 356 -8.93 8.54 1.79
N ALA A 357 -10.24 8.80 1.67
CA ALA A 357 -10.76 9.91 0.87
C ALA A 357 -10.24 11.26 1.38
N ASP A 358 -10.27 11.50 2.69
CA ASP A 358 -9.76 12.73 3.30
C ASP A 358 -8.25 12.89 3.12
N PHE A 359 -7.48 11.81 3.28
CA PHE A 359 -6.03 11.79 3.02
C PHE A 359 -5.72 12.20 1.58
N LEU A 360 -6.33 11.53 0.59
CA LEU A 360 -6.10 11.81 -0.84
C LEU A 360 -6.52 13.22 -1.21
N LYS A 361 -7.66 13.68 -0.68
CA LYS A 361 -8.15 15.04 -0.91
C LYS A 361 -7.16 16.07 -0.38
N LYS A 362 -6.72 15.93 0.89
CA LYS A 362 -5.75 16.85 1.51
C LYS A 362 -4.41 16.84 0.80
N ALA A 363 -3.88 15.66 0.47
CA ALA A 363 -2.65 15.51 -0.30
C ALA A 363 -2.75 16.21 -1.67
N SER A 364 -3.88 16.03 -2.37
CA SER A 364 -4.14 16.70 -3.64
C SER A 364 -4.29 18.21 -3.49
N ASP A 365 -5.01 18.68 -2.47
CA ASP A 365 -5.21 20.12 -2.19
C ASP A 365 -3.93 20.83 -1.77
N SER A 366 -2.98 20.12 -1.13
CA SER A 366 -1.70 20.68 -0.69
C SER A 366 -0.60 20.66 -1.75
N GLY A 367 -0.90 20.20 -2.97
CA GLY A 367 0.10 20.05 -4.04
C GLY A 367 1.10 18.91 -3.81
N LEU A 368 0.77 17.90 -2.99
CA LEU A 368 1.67 16.76 -2.75
C LEU A 368 1.98 16.01 -4.04
N PHE A 369 0.97 15.82 -4.90
CA PHE A 369 1.11 15.04 -6.13
C PHE A 369 1.80 15.79 -7.29
N GLU A 370 2.15 17.06 -7.11
CA GLU A 370 2.89 17.83 -8.13
C GLU A 370 4.36 17.39 -8.29
N ASP A 371 4.90 16.69 -7.29
CA ASP A 371 6.25 16.12 -7.32
C ASP A 371 6.31 14.70 -6.75
N THR A 372 5.15 14.09 -6.48
CA THR A 372 5.03 12.76 -5.88
C THR A 372 4.23 11.85 -6.78
N VAL A 373 4.83 10.72 -7.15
CA VAL A 373 4.14 9.58 -7.77
C VAL A 373 3.36 8.84 -6.70
N LEU A 374 2.05 8.71 -6.90
CA LEU A 374 1.17 7.88 -6.06
C LEU A 374 0.95 6.53 -6.75
N LEU A 375 1.21 5.45 -6.03
CA LEU A 375 0.72 4.12 -6.35
C LEU A 375 -0.32 3.74 -5.30
N LEU A 376 -1.60 3.75 -5.69
CA LEU A 376 -2.70 3.24 -4.88
C LEU A 376 -3.12 1.91 -5.51
N LEU A 377 -2.79 0.79 -4.88
CA LEU A 377 -2.92 -0.53 -5.49
C LEU A 377 -3.26 -1.63 -4.48
N SER A 378 -3.76 -2.74 -5.01
CA SER A 378 -3.75 -4.06 -4.36
C SER A 378 -2.74 -4.97 -5.05
N ASP A 379 -2.42 -6.11 -4.45
CA ASP A 379 -1.68 -7.22 -5.04
C ASP A 379 -2.58 -8.21 -5.78
N HIS A 380 -3.70 -8.57 -5.16
CA HIS A 380 -4.75 -9.43 -5.69
C HIS A 380 -6.11 -9.01 -5.11
N GLY A 381 -7.21 -9.54 -5.64
CA GLY A 381 -8.53 -9.38 -5.04
C GLY A 381 -8.79 -10.35 -3.88
N ASN A 382 -9.97 -10.27 -3.26
CA ASN A 382 -10.24 -11.03 -2.05
C ASN A 382 -10.49 -12.53 -2.35
N HIS A 383 -9.58 -13.41 -1.91
CA HIS A 383 -9.70 -14.88 -2.04
C HIS A 383 -10.23 -15.58 -0.79
N MET A 384 -10.64 -14.82 0.23
CA MET A 384 -11.11 -15.34 1.52
C MET A 384 -12.63 -15.31 1.67
N SER A 385 -13.32 -14.64 0.74
CA SER A 385 -14.76 -14.38 0.83
C SER A 385 -15.61 -15.52 0.27
N LEU A 386 -16.86 -15.61 0.75
CA LEU A 386 -17.86 -16.54 0.18
C LEU A 386 -18.05 -16.30 -1.32
N SER A 387 -17.89 -15.06 -1.77
CA SER A 387 -17.90 -14.67 -3.17
C SER A 387 -16.87 -15.43 -4.01
N TYR A 388 -15.62 -15.45 -3.55
CA TYR A 388 -14.54 -16.16 -4.19
C TYR A 388 -14.78 -17.68 -4.19
N VAL A 389 -15.17 -18.23 -3.05
CA VAL A 389 -15.38 -19.68 -2.89
C VAL A 389 -16.50 -20.21 -3.79
N TYR A 390 -17.63 -19.50 -3.86
CA TYR A 390 -18.85 -20.05 -4.47
C TYR A 390 -19.16 -19.54 -5.88
N THR A 391 -18.47 -18.51 -6.38
CA THR A 391 -18.88 -17.86 -7.64
C THR A 391 -17.73 -17.54 -8.58
N GLU A 392 -18.01 -17.62 -9.88
CA GLU A 392 -17.05 -17.28 -10.94
C GLU A 392 -16.64 -15.81 -10.88
N ASN A 393 -17.59 -14.90 -10.62
CA ASN A 393 -17.26 -13.47 -10.48
C ASN A 393 -16.30 -13.22 -9.31
N GLY A 394 -16.37 -14.00 -8.23
CA GLY A 394 -15.45 -13.87 -7.11
C GLY A 394 -14.03 -14.28 -7.47
N ARG A 395 -13.86 -15.32 -8.30
CA ARG A 395 -12.56 -15.70 -8.87
C ARG A 395 -12.02 -14.65 -9.82
N GLN A 396 -12.87 -14.11 -10.70
CA GLN A 396 -12.48 -12.99 -11.58
C GLN A 396 -12.07 -11.74 -10.80
N GLU A 397 -12.79 -11.41 -9.72
CA GLU A 397 -12.40 -10.31 -8.83
C GLU A 397 -11.06 -10.57 -8.14
N HIS A 398 -10.78 -11.81 -7.72
CA HIS A 398 -9.47 -12.18 -7.18
C HIS A 398 -8.34 -11.93 -8.19
N GLU A 399 -8.55 -12.25 -9.46
CA GLU A 399 -7.57 -12.07 -10.54
C GLU A 399 -7.43 -10.61 -11.02
N SER A 400 -8.35 -9.72 -10.62
CA SER A 400 -8.41 -8.32 -11.04
C SER A 400 -8.30 -7.34 -9.85
N PRO A 401 -7.11 -7.23 -9.23
CA PRO A 401 -6.85 -6.19 -8.24
C PRO A 401 -7.04 -4.78 -8.82
N PHE A 402 -7.28 -3.80 -7.94
CA PHE A 402 -7.33 -2.40 -8.36
C PHE A 402 -5.92 -1.80 -8.49
N LEU A 403 -5.75 -0.86 -9.43
CA LEU A 403 -4.54 -0.04 -9.55
C LEU A 403 -4.89 1.37 -10.04
N PHE A 404 -4.49 2.36 -9.25
CA PHE A 404 -4.47 3.78 -9.61
C PHE A 404 -3.04 4.31 -9.51
N VAL A 405 -2.61 5.02 -10.55
CA VAL A 405 -1.29 5.63 -10.62
C VAL A 405 -1.44 7.12 -10.87
N SER A 406 -0.96 7.95 -9.95
CA SER A 406 -0.83 9.39 -10.17
C SER A 406 0.63 9.72 -10.47
N VAL A 407 0.88 10.48 -11.53
CA VAL A 407 2.23 10.97 -11.84
C VAL A 407 2.24 12.49 -11.95
N PRO A 408 3.32 13.18 -11.54
CA PRO A 408 3.49 14.61 -11.79
C PRO A 408 3.38 14.96 -13.27
N ASP A 409 2.84 16.15 -13.60
CA ASP A 409 2.72 16.61 -15.00
C ASP A 409 4.08 16.70 -15.69
N SER A 410 5.15 17.01 -14.94
CA SER A 410 6.52 17.04 -15.49
C SER A 410 7.01 15.64 -15.89
N LEU A 411 6.55 14.58 -15.22
CA LEU A 411 6.83 13.20 -15.60
C LEU A 411 5.97 12.80 -16.79
N ALA A 412 4.67 13.14 -16.77
CA ALA A 412 3.76 12.87 -17.87
C ALA A 412 4.21 13.55 -19.18
N ALA A 413 4.74 14.76 -19.11
CA ALA A 413 5.22 15.52 -20.27
C ALA A 413 6.58 15.05 -20.82
N ALA A 414 7.30 14.18 -20.10
CA ALA A 414 8.58 13.67 -20.59
C ALA A 414 8.39 12.85 -21.87
N ALA A 415 9.35 12.96 -22.78
CA ALA A 415 9.37 12.13 -23.99
C ALA A 415 9.58 10.66 -23.63
N ASP A 416 8.87 9.78 -24.31
CA ASP A 416 9.14 8.35 -24.27
C ASP A 416 10.54 8.06 -24.86
N VAL A 417 11.21 7.04 -24.31
CA VAL A 417 12.57 6.69 -24.71
C VAL A 417 12.60 5.94 -26.04
N ASP A 418 11.60 5.09 -26.29
CA ASP A 418 11.55 4.26 -27.49
C ASP A 418 10.95 5.03 -28.69
N ASP A 419 10.06 5.99 -28.43
CA ASP A 419 9.40 6.82 -29.42
C ASP A 419 9.24 8.28 -28.93
N PRO A 420 10.21 9.16 -29.25
CA PRO A 420 10.18 10.57 -28.82
C PRO A 420 9.00 11.40 -29.35
N SER A 421 8.21 10.87 -30.30
CA SER A 421 6.98 11.54 -30.75
C SER A 421 5.83 11.41 -29.74
N ARG A 422 5.98 10.54 -28.74
CA ARG A 422 5.04 10.32 -27.66
C ARG A 422 5.59 10.79 -26.33
N THR A 423 4.66 11.11 -25.44
CA THR A 423 4.93 11.43 -24.05
C THR A 423 4.66 10.23 -23.15
N VAL A 424 5.33 10.18 -22.00
CA VAL A 424 5.08 9.20 -20.95
C VAL A 424 3.60 9.20 -20.52
N GLY A 425 2.96 10.38 -20.44
CA GLY A 425 1.55 10.52 -20.10
C GLY A 425 0.62 9.83 -21.11
N GLN A 426 0.92 9.93 -22.41
CA GLN A 426 0.17 9.22 -23.45
C GLN A 426 0.34 7.70 -23.35
N ASN A 427 1.54 7.23 -22.99
CA ASN A 427 1.78 5.81 -22.74
C ASN A 427 0.98 5.33 -21.52
N LEU A 428 0.98 6.08 -20.41
CA LEU A 428 0.22 5.74 -19.21
C LEU A 428 -1.28 5.69 -19.48
N GLU A 429 -1.83 6.68 -20.20
CA GLU A 429 -3.25 6.71 -20.60
C GLU A 429 -3.62 5.51 -21.47
N ARG A 430 -2.81 5.19 -22.48
CA ARG A 430 -3.02 3.99 -23.29
C ARG A 430 -2.89 2.72 -22.45
N ASN A 431 -1.96 2.71 -21.49
CA ASN A 431 -1.66 1.55 -20.67
C ASN A 431 -2.78 1.20 -19.67
N GLU A 432 -3.71 2.12 -19.39
CA GLU A 432 -4.91 1.87 -18.58
C GLU A 432 -5.73 0.66 -19.07
N GLN A 433 -5.65 0.34 -20.37
CA GLN A 433 -6.48 -0.67 -21.01
C GLN A 433 -5.75 -1.97 -21.33
N VAL A 434 -4.42 -2.04 -21.19
CA VAL A 434 -3.61 -3.22 -21.52
C VAL A 434 -3.26 -4.03 -20.28
N LEU A 435 -2.98 -5.32 -20.52
CA LEU A 435 -2.56 -6.24 -19.46
C LEU A 435 -1.26 -5.78 -18.82
N VAL A 436 -1.34 -5.43 -17.54
CA VAL A 436 -0.21 -5.05 -16.69
C VAL A 436 -0.25 -5.81 -15.37
N ASN A 437 0.88 -5.94 -14.69
CA ASN A 437 0.98 -6.61 -13.40
C ASN A 437 2.10 -6.02 -12.54
N ALA A 438 2.37 -6.68 -11.41
CA ALA A 438 3.38 -6.25 -10.44
C ALA A 438 4.79 -6.07 -11.04
N PHE A 439 5.18 -6.84 -12.07
CA PHE A 439 6.47 -6.63 -12.75
C PHE A 439 6.52 -5.27 -13.42
N ASP A 440 5.44 -4.85 -14.08
CA ASP A 440 5.43 -3.58 -14.78
C ASP A 440 5.58 -2.39 -13.82
N ILE A 441 5.01 -2.51 -12.62
CA ILE A 441 5.17 -1.54 -11.54
C ILE A 441 6.60 -1.57 -10.99
N HIS A 442 7.20 -2.75 -10.83
CA HIS A 442 8.60 -2.87 -10.41
C HIS A 442 9.54 -2.11 -11.37
N PHE A 443 9.42 -2.37 -12.67
CA PHE A 443 10.27 -1.71 -13.68
C PHE A 443 9.94 -0.23 -13.84
N PHE A 444 8.68 0.17 -13.61
CA PHE A 444 8.32 1.58 -13.46
C PHE A 444 9.11 2.25 -12.34
N LEU A 445 9.08 1.68 -11.13
CA LEU A 445 9.81 2.21 -9.98
C LEU A 445 11.32 2.20 -10.23
N LYS A 446 11.88 1.13 -10.80
CA LYS A 446 13.31 1.05 -11.16
C LYS A 446 13.74 2.20 -12.07
N VAL A 447 12.96 2.49 -13.12
CA VAL A 447 13.23 3.61 -14.05
C VAL A 447 13.09 4.96 -13.33
N LEU A 448 12.09 5.14 -12.45
CA LEU A 448 11.94 6.38 -11.69
C LEU A 448 13.11 6.65 -10.73
N ILE A 449 13.58 5.62 -10.03
CA ILE A 449 14.69 5.73 -9.07
C ILE A 449 15.97 6.23 -9.77
N GLN A 450 16.16 5.82 -11.02
CA GLN A 450 17.35 6.07 -11.83
C GLN A 450 16.99 6.87 -13.10
N TRP A 451 16.10 7.86 -12.96
CA TRP A 451 15.50 8.61 -14.08
C TRP A 451 16.50 9.19 -15.11
N GLN A 452 17.69 9.57 -14.67
CA GLN A 452 18.76 10.08 -15.53
C GLN A 452 19.33 9.00 -16.46
N ASP A 453 19.32 7.74 -16.02
CA ASP A 453 19.83 6.58 -16.74
C ASP A 453 18.71 5.81 -17.46
N ARG A 454 17.51 6.41 -17.58
CA ARG A 454 16.33 5.73 -18.13
C ARG A 454 16.62 5.08 -19.49
N GLU A 455 17.36 5.76 -20.37
CA GLU A 455 17.74 5.26 -21.71
C GLU A 455 18.42 3.88 -21.65
N ASN A 456 19.23 3.60 -20.62
CA ASN A 456 19.88 2.31 -20.44
C ASN A 456 19.01 1.29 -19.69
N LEU A 457 17.99 1.75 -18.96
CA LEU A 457 17.09 0.92 -18.14
C LEU A 457 15.85 0.44 -18.90
N HIS A 458 15.49 1.10 -20.00
CA HIS A 458 14.48 0.62 -20.93
C HIS A 458 14.90 -0.69 -21.63
N GLY A 459 16.20 -1.02 -21.61
CA GLY A 459 16.83 -2.11 -22.36
C GLY A 459 17.44 -3.25 -21.53
N ASP A 460 16.95 -3.55 -20.32
CA ASP A 460 17.36 -4.80 -19.64
C ASP A 460 16.76 -5.98 -20.42
N ALA A 461 17.51 -6.47 -21.41
CA ALA A 461 17.16 -7.42 -22.49
C ALA A 461 16.79 -8.84 -22.01
N GLN A 462 16.27 -9.00 -20.80
CA GLN A 462 15.92 -10.26 -20.18
C GLN A 462 14.39 -10.44 -20.13
N GLY A 463 13.76 -10.60 -21.30
CA GLY A 463 12.39 -11.10 -21.42
C GLY A 463 11.29 -10.03 -21.50
N TRP A 464 10.23 -10.35 -22.25
CA TRP A 464 9.13 -9.44 -22.57
C TRP A 464 8.27 -9.00 -21.37
N TRP A 465 8.43 -9.61 -20.20
CA TRP A 465 7.72 -9.22 -18.97
C TRP A 465 8.43 -8.13 -18.17
N ARG A 466 9.68 -7.79 -18.49
CA ARG A 466 10.47 -6.78 -17.79
C ARG A 466 10.28 -5.37 -18.37
N GLN A 467 9.03 -4.90 -18.40
CA GLN A 467 8.67 -3.64 -19.08
C GLN A 467 8.11 -2.60 -18.11
N SER A 468 8.67 -1.39 -18.09
CA SER A 468 8.14 -0.27 -17.31
C SER A 468 6.69 0.07 -17.68
N LEU A 469 5.88 0.58 -16.73
CA LEU A 469 4.59 1.21 -17.04
C LEU A 469 4.71 2.48 -17.89
N LEU A 470 5.89 3.10 -17.93
CA LEU A 470 6.13 4.35 -18.68
C LEU A 470 6.32 4.13 -20.18
N SER A 471 6.66 2.90 -20.60
CA SER A 471 6.81 2.57 -22.01
C SER A 471 5.49 2.16 -22.62
N ASN A 472 5.38 2.29 -23.94
CA ASN A 472 4.20 1.85 -24.67
C ASN A 472 4.10 0.32 -24.68
N LYS A 473 3.07 -0.24 -24.03
CA LYS A 473 2.86 -1.69 -24.00
C LYS A 473 2.10 -2.19 -25.23
N ARG A 474 2.32 -3.45 -25.62
CA ARG A 474 1.59 -4.04 -26.76
C ARG A 474 0.13 -4.31 -26.38
N ALA A 475 -0.82 -3.95 -27.26
CA ALA A 475 -2.26 -4.13 -27.02
C ALA A 475 -2.66 -5.60 -26.82
N ASN A 476 -2.05 -6.48 -27.61
CA ASN A 476 -2.29 -7.92 -27.62
C ASN A 476 -1.34 -8.72 -26.73
N ARG A 477 -0.77 -8.08 -25.68
CA ARG A 477 0.11 -8.76 -24.72
C ARG A 477 -0.63 -9.95 -24.09
N THR A 478 -0.05 -11.14 -24.20
CA THR A 478 -0.65 -12.36 -23.64
C THR A 478 -0.30 -12.54 -22.16
N CYS A 479 -1.03 -13.39 -21.44
CA CYS A 479 -0.69 -13.76 -20.07
C CYS A 479 0.68 -14.42 -19.95
N GLU A 480 1.04 -15.27 -20.92
CA GLU A 480 2.37 -15.88 -20.99
C GLU A 480 3.48 -14.82 -21.11
N GLU A 481 3.29 -13.82 -21.98
CA GLU A 481 4.22 -12.69 -22.14
C GLU A 481 4.29 -11.80 -20.89
N ALA A 482 3.19 -11.72 -20.13
CA ALA A 482 3.12 -11.01 -18.86
C ALA A 482 3.61 -11.84 -17.66
N LYS A 483 3.83 -13.15 -17.82
CA LYS A 483 4.07 -14.11 -16.71
C LYS A 483 2.92 -14.15 -15.69
N VAL A 484 1.69 -14.04 -16.18
CA VAL A 484 0.49 -14.38 -15.43
C VAL A 484 0.23 -15.87 -15.61
N PRO A 485 0.13 -16.68 -14.55
CA PRO A 485 -0.18 -18.10 -14.67
C PRO A 485 -1.51 -18.33 -15.39
N ASP A 486 -1.60 -19.37 -16.24
CA ASP A 486 -2.77 -19.62 -17.08
C ASP A 486 -4.07 -19.77 -16.27
N ASN A 487 -3.98 -20.35 -15.07
CA ASN A 487 -5.11 -20.55 -14.17
C ASN A 487 -5.58 -19.27 -13.46
N PHE A 488 -4.85 -18.17 -13.62
CA PHE A 488 -5.22 -16.82 -13.15
C PHE A 488 -5.34 -15.82 -14.30
N CYS A 489 -5.32 -16.31 -15.53
CA CYS A 489 -5.45 -15.51 -16.72
C CYS A 489 -6.94 -15.31 -17.05
N TRP A 490 -7.58 -14.36 -16.38
CA TRP A 490 -8.92 -13.87 -16.76
C TRP A 490 -9.00 -13.32 -18.19
N CYS A 491 -7.84 -13.02 -18.78
CA CYS A 491 -7.63 -12.69 -20.19
C CYS A 491 -7.68 -13.93 -21.09
N HIS A 492 -8.79 -14.68 -21.05
CA HIS A 492 -8.90 -15.91 -21.81
C HIS A 492 -8.74 -15.72 -23.33
N HIS A 493 -8.04 -16.65 -23.97
CA HIS A 493 -7.97 -16.71 -25.42
C HIS A 493 -9.39 -16.87 -26.01
N PRO A 494 -9.67 -16.31 -27.20
CA PRO A 494 -10.98 -16.45 -27.87
C PRO A 494 -11.48 -17.89 -28.05
N ASN A 495 -10.61 -18.90 -27.91
CA ASN A 495 -10.91 -20.32 -28.11
C ASN A 495 -11.09 -21.13 -26.80
N SER A 496 -10.94 -20.52 -25.62
CA SER A 496 -11.19 -21.20 -24.34
C SER A 496 -12.54 -20.75 -23.79
N MET A 497 -13.63 -21.13 -24.45
CA MET A 497 -14.90 -21.29 -23.74
C MET A 497 -14.90 -22.66 -23.08
N PRO A 498 -15.26 -22.79 -21.79
CA PRO A 498 -15.47 -24.09 -21.20
C PRO A 498 -16.61 -24.79 -21.93
N THR A 499 -16.35 -26.00 -22.41
CA THR A 499 -17.39 -26.97 -22.80
C THR A 499 -18.18 -27.44 -21.60
#